data_AF-A0A9E5LFF8-F1
#
_entry.id   AF-A0A9E5LFF8-F1
#
_cell.length_a   1.000
_cell.length_b   1.000
_cell.length_c   1.000
_cell.angle_alpha   90.00
_cell.angle_beta   90.00
_cell.angle_gamma   90.00
#
_symmetry.space_group_name_H-M   'P 1'
#
loop_
_entity.id
_entity.type
_entity.pdbx_description
1 polymer ?
#
loop_
_entity_poly.entity_id
_entity_poly.type
_entity_poly.pdbx_seq_one_letter_code
_entity_poly.pdbx_strand_id
1 'polypeptide(L)'
;MKRSQVNEIMSAADDLIRSHGFNLPPFAYWSVDEFRARKDEAKHIIDGRCGWDITDYGAGQFETMGLFLFTLRNGRLSDLEGGRGMCYAEKLLISRQDQLS
;
A
#
# COMPACT_ATOMS: atom_id res chain seq x y z
N MET A 1 -15.59 2.79 3.63
CA MET A 1 -15.63 2.32 2.23
C MET A 1 -16.10 0.86 2.13
N LYS A 2 -16.82 0.48 1.06
CA LYS A 2 -17.19 -0.93 0.81
C LYS A 2 -15.99 -1.71 0.25
N ARG A 3 -15.89 -3.01 0.52
CA ARG A 3 -14.81 -3.87 -0.03
C ARG A 3 -14.82 -3.88 -1.57
N SER A 4 -15.99 -3.86 -2.20
CA SER A 4 -16.10 -3.78 -3.67
C SER A 4 -15.43 -2.52 -4.23
N GLN A 5 -15.72 -1.35 -3.63
CA GLN A 5 -15.09 -0.08 -4.00
C GLN A 5 -13.57 -0.10 -3.79
N VAL A 6 -13.10 -0.69 -2.69
CA VAL A 6 -11.65 -0.86 -2.44
C VAL A 6 -11.02 -1.73 -3.52
N ASN A 7 -11.64 -2.83 -3.91
CA ASN A 7 -11.12 -3.72 -4.96
C ASN A 7 -11.08 -3.01 -6.34
N GLU A 8 -12.09 -2.21 -6.66
CA GLU A 8 -12.11 -1.39 -7.88
C GLU A 8 -10.95 -0.38 -7.90
N ILE A 9 -10.72 0.30 -6.78
CA ILE A 9 -9.59 1.25 -6.63
C ILE A 9 -8.25 0.52 -6.78
N MET A 10 -8.09 -0.66 -6.14
CA MET A 10 -6.86 -1.45 -6.26
C MET A 10 -6.57 -1.87 -7.70
N SER A 11 -7.58 -2.34 -8.44
CA SER A 11 -7.43 -2.75 -9.83
C SER A 11 -7.03 -1.56 -10.72
N ALA A 12 -7.76 -0.43 -10.61
CA ALA A 12 -7.48 0.76 -11.41
C ALA A 12 -6.09 1.35 -11.09
N ALA A 13 -5.65 1.27 -9.84
CA ALA A 13 -4.31 1.69 -9.43
C ALA A 13 -3.22 0.77 -10.01
N ASP A 14 -3.38 -0.55 -9.96
CA ASP A 14 -2.43 -1.49 -10.57
C ASP A 14 -2.30 -1.26 -12.08
N ASP A 15 -3.42 -1.07 -12.78
CA ASP A 15 -3.44 -0.78 -14.22
C ASP A 15 -2.68 0.51 -14.54
N LEU A 16 -2.88 1.57 -13.76
CA LEU A 16 -2.16 2.84 -13.93
C LEU A 16 -0.66 2.69 -13.64
N ILE A 17 -0.28 1.94 -12.60
CA ILE A 17 1.13 1.69 -12.25
C ILE A 17 1.82 0.95 -13.40
N ARG A 18 1.17 -0.10 -13.95
CA ARG A 18 1.68 -0.85 -15.10
C ARG A 18 1.75 -0.02 -16.37
N SER A 19 0.78 0.86 -16.61
CA SER A 19 0.79 1.73 -17.79
C SER A 19 1.98 2.69 -17.81
N HIS A 20 2.56 3.00 -16.64
CA HIS A 20 3.79 3.78 -16.49
C HIS A 20 5.06 2.92 -16.47
N GLY A 21 4.95 1.62 -16.78
CA GLY A 21 6.08 0.71 -16.87
C GLY A 21 6.64 0.24 -15.51
N PHE A 22 5.92 0.50 -14.41
CA PHE A 22 6.32 0.03 -13.09
C PHE A 22 5.62 -1.30 -12.75
N ASN A 23 6.34 -2.22 -12.11
CA ASN A 23 5.77 -3.48 -11.61
C ASN A 23 5.88 -3.51 -10.08
N LEU A 24 4.76 -3.77 -9.40
CA LEU A 24 4.79 -3.94 -7.96
C LEU A 24 5.51 -5.24 -7.56
N PRO A 25 6.10 -5.28 -6.35
CA PRO A 25 6.71 -6.50 -5.84
C PRO A 25 5.70 -7.66 -5.75
N PRO A 26 6.12 -8.93 -5.87
CA PRO A 26 5.21 -10.07 -5.97
C PRO A 26 4.14 -10.17 -4.87
N PHE A 27 4.46 -9.76 -3.64
CA PHE A 27 3.52 -9.81 -2.52
C PHE A 27 2.28 -8.92 -2.70
N ALA A 28 2.34 -7.93 -3.60
CA ALA A 28 1.20 -7.09 -3.95
C ALA A 28 0.03 -7.91 -4.54
N TYR A 29 0.34 -9.06 -5.13
CA TYR A 29 -0.60 -9.88 -5.90
C TYR A 29 -0.98 -11.19 -5.21
N TRP A 30 -0.50 -11.43 -3.99
CA TRP A 30 -0.87 -12.63 -3.24
C TRP A 30 -2.36 -12.64 -2.91
N SER A 31 -2.98 -13.80 -3.10
CA SER A 31 -4.31 -14.03 -2.56
C SER A 31 -4.30 -13.98 -1.03
N VAL A 32 -5.46 -13.80 -0.40
CA VAL A 32 -5.58 -13.82 1.06
C VAL A 32 -5.04 -15.12 1.66
N ASP A 33 -5.33 -16.26 1.02
CA ASP A 33 -4.89 -17.57 1.51
C ASP A 33 -3.39 -17.79 1.31
N GLU A 34 -2.83 -17.31 0.20
CA GLU A 34 -1.39 -17.31 -0.01
C GLU A 34 -0.68 -16.42 1.02
N PHE A 35 -1.20 -15.22 1.28
CA PHE A 35 -0.64 -14.32 2.29
C PHE A 35 -0.69 -14.95 3.68
N ARG A 36 -1.78 -15.64 4.04
CA ARG A 36 -1.90 -16.38 5.30
C ARG A 36 -0.89 -17.53 5.40
N ALA A 37 -0.71 -18.29 4.32
CA ALA A 37 0.24 -19.39 4.27
C ALA A 37 1.70 -18.93 4.39
N ARG A 38 2.00 -17.74 3.85
CA ARG A 38 3.35 -17.14 3.86
C ARG A 38 3.55 -16.08 4.96
N LYS A 39 2.67 -16.02 5.97
CA LYS A 39 2.66 -14.94 6.97
C LYS A 39 4.02 -14.76 7.67
N ASP A 40 4.71 -15.86 7.96
CA ASP A 40 6.01 -15.83 8.64
C ASP A 40 7.12 -15.28 7.72
N GLU A 41 7.10 -15.64 6.43
CA GLU A 41 7.97 -15.05 5.40
C GLU A 41 7.68 -13.55 5.21
N ALA A 42 6.40 -13.18 5.29
CA ALA A 42 5.92 -11.83 5.15
C ALA A 42 6.16 -10.95 6.38
N LYS A 43 6.80 -11.46 7.44
CA LYS A 43 6.94 -10.75 8.72
C LYS A 43 7.48 -9.33 8.56
N HIS A 44 8.49 -9.12 7.72
CA HIS A 44 9.07 -7.79 7.53
C HIS A 44 8.09 -6.80 6.90
N ILE A 45 7.35 -7.21 5.85
CA ILE A 45 6.35 -6.35 5.20
C ILE A 45 5.13 -6.11 6.09
N ILE A 46 4.76 -7.08 6.95
CA ILE A 46 3.69 -6.92 7.94
C ILE A 46 4.11 -5.92 9.03
N ASP A 47 5.26 -6.13 9.67
CA ASP A 47 5.76 -5.28 10.75
C ASP A 47 6.03 -3.85 10.25
N GLY A 48 6.54 -3.71 9.02
CA GLY A 48 6.81 -2.43 8.37
C GLY A 48 5.57 -1.75 7.76
N ARG A 49 4.39 -2.39 7.84
CA ARG A 49 3.13 -1.92 7.21
C ARG A 49 3.29 -1.59 5.73
N CYS A 50 4.00 -2.46 5.01
CA CYS A 50 4.16 -2.37 3.55
C CYS A 50 2.91 -2.91 2.84
N GLY A 51 2.72 -2.50 1.58
CA GLY A 51 1.59 -2.92 0.74
C GLY A 51 0.53 -1.86 0.54
N TRP A 52 -0.67 -2.32 0.16
CA TRP A 52 -1.82 -1.51 -0.22
C TRP A 52 -2.38 -0.70 0.95
N ASP A 53 -2.61 0.59 0.73
CA ASP A 53 -3.29 1.50 1.65
C ASP A 53 -4.28 2.37 0.87
N ILE A 54 -5.53 2.40 1.32
CA ILE A 54 -6.63 3.13 0.69
C ILE A 54 -7.44 3.77 1.81
N THR A 55 -7.53 5.09 1.78
CA THR A 55 -8.20 5.87 2.80
C THR A 55 -9.09 6.94 2.19
N ASP A 56 -10.29 7.11 2.75
CA ASP A 56 -11.17 8.27 2.55
C ASP A 56 -11.06 9.24 3.74
N TYR A 57 -10.02 9.08 4.57
CA TYR A 57 -9.78 9.79 5.83
C TYR A 57 -10.95 9.72 6.82
N GLY A 58 -11.85 8.73 6.68
CA GLY A 58 -13.06 8.60 7.49
C GLY A 58 -14.20 9.51 7.04
N ALA A 59 -14.05 10.25 5.93
CA ALA A 59 -15.06 11.18 5.43
C ALA A 59 -16.15 10.50 4.58
N GLY A 60 -15.96 9.24 4.17
CA GLY A 60 -16.94 8.51 3.36
C GLY A 60 -17.04 8.98 1.90
N GLN A 61 -16.14 9.86 1.45
CA GLN A 61 -16.18 10.52 0.13
C GLN A 61 -14.83 10.39 -0.61
N PHE A 62 -14.38 9.15 -0.83
CA PHE A 62 -13.07 8.87 -1.45
C PHE A 62 -12.79 9.68 -2.72
N GLU A 63 -13.78 9.82 -3.61
CA GLU A 63 -13.61 10.51 -4.90
C GLU A 63 -13.13 11.96 -4.78
N THR A 64 -13.55 12.68 -3.73
CA THR A 64 -13.20 14.08 -3.51
C THR A 64 -12.17 14.26 -2.39
N MET A 65 -12.13 13.35 -1.42
CA MET A 65 -11.19 13.34 -0.31
C MET A 65 -10.74 11.91 -0.01
N GLY A 66 -9.51 11.59 -0.40
CA GLY A 66 -8.94 10.27 -0.22
C GLY A 66 -7.58 10.14 -0.89
N LEU A 67 -6.95 9.00 -0.64
CA LEU A 67 -5.66 8.70 -1.23
C LEU A 67 -5.49 7.19 -1.41
N PHE A 68 -4.94 6.82 -2.55
CA PHE A 68 -4.35 5.50 -2.77
C PHE A 68 -2.84 5.56 -2.52
N LEU A 69 -2.30 4.57 -1.81
CA LEU A 69 -0.86 4.37 -1.70
C LEU A 69 -0.49 2.88 -1.77
N PHE A 70 0.74 2.63 -2.21
CA PHE A 70 1.43 1.36 -2.01
C PHE A 70 2.77 1.63 -1.32
N THR A 71 2.97 1.10 -0.12
CA THR A 71 4.26 1.21 0.59
C THR A 71 5.19 0.09 0.13
N LEU A 72 6.24 0.45 -0.62
CA LEU A 72 7.21 -0.48 -1.22
C LEU A 72 8.20 -1.01 -0.19
N ARG A 73 8.68 -0.13 0.69
CA ARG A 73 9.61 -0.43 1.76
C ARG A 73 9.46 0.58 2.89
N ASN A 74 9.74 0.14 4.11
CA ASN A 74 9.65 1.00 5.28
C ASN A 74 10.62 0.55 6.37
N GLY A 75 11.22 1.51 7.07
CA GLY A 75 11.96 1.27 8.29
C GLY A 75 11.05 0.95 9.48
N ARG A 76 11.67 0.44 10.56
CA ARG A 76 11.01 0.28 11.86
C ARG A 76 11.65 1.21 12.87
N LEU A 77 10.82 1.94 13.61
CA LEU A 77 11.28 2.87 14.63
C LEU A 77 12.17 2.18 15.67
N SER A 78 11.79 0.99 16.13
CA SER A 78 12.56 0.21 17.11
C SER A 78 13.96 -0.16 16.63
N ASP A 79 14.13 -0.42 15.33
CA ASP A 79 15.45 -0.74 14.77
C ASP A 79 16.32 0.52 14.78
N LEU A 80 15.73 1.67 14.41
CA LEU A 80 16.39 2.97 14.38
C LEU A 80 16.80 3.46 15.77
N GLU A 81 15.96 3.25 16.78
CA GLU A 81 16.28 3.52 18.19
C GLU A 81 17.48 2.68 18.67
N GLY A 82 17.63 1.46 18.13
CA GLY A 82 18.79 0.61 18.35
C GLY A 82 20.04 1.00 17.54
N GLY A 83 19.98 2.11 16.78
CA GLY A 83 21.07 2.60 15.93
C GLY A 83 21.30 1.78 14.66
N ARG A 84 20.30 1.00 14.21
CA ARG A 84 20.40 0.08 13.07
C ARG A 84 19.17 0.21 12.16
N GLY A 85 19.18 -0.49 11.03
CA GLY A 85 17.98 -0.61 10.19
C GLY A 85 17.80 0.50 9.15
N MET A 86 16.70 0.38 8.40
CA MET A 86 16.40 1.26 7.26
C MET A 86 15.90 2.62 7.73
N CYS A 87 16.64 3.69 7.41
CA CYS A 87 16.30 5.08 7.77
C CYS A 87 15.46 5.81 6.71
N TYR A 88 14.91 5.08 5.75
CA TYR A 88 14.12 5.62 4.65
C TYR A 88 12.88 4.75 4.40
N ALA A 89 11.92 5.34 3.68
CA ALA A 89 10.73 4.65 3.21
C ALA A 89 10.47 5.06 1.77
N GLU A 90 9.74 4.22 1.03
CA GLU A 90 9.35 4.50 -0.35
C GLU A 90 7.88 4.13 -0.51
N LYS A 91 7.10 5.06 -1.08
CA LYS A 91 5.68 4.87 -1.35
C LYS A 91 5.35 5.34 -2.76
N LEU A 92 4.51 4.58 -3.44
CA LEU A 92 3.78 5.04 -4.63
C LEU A 92 2.45 5.62 -4.18
N LEU A 93 2.12 6.81 -4.67
CA LEU A 93 0.88 7.52 -4.34
C LEU A 93 0.14 7.79 -5.63
N ILE A 94 -1.18 7.59 -5.62
CA ILE A 94 -2.07 7.99 -6.70
C ILE A 94 -3.14 8.89 -6.11
N SER A 95 -3.07 10.18 -6.46
CA SER A 95 -4.18 11.11 -6.28
C SER A 95 -4.94 11.21 -7.60
N ARG A 96 -6.27 11.10 -7.55
CA ARG A 96 -7.12 11.31 -8.72
C ARG A 96 -7.16 12.80 -9.05
N GLN A 97 -7.56 13.10 -10.28
CA GLN A 97 -7.81 14.48 -10.67
C GLN A 97 -8.81 15.12 -9.69
N ASP A 98 -8.46 16.32 -9.20
CA ASP A 98 -9.26 17.12 -8.25
C ASP A 98 -9.53 16.46 -6.88
N GLN A 99 -8.90 15.31 -6.57
CA GLN A 99 -9.00 14.65 -5.27
C GLN A 99 -8.11 15.35 -4.24
N LEU A 100 -8.72 15.75 -3.12
CA LEU A 100 -7.98 16.25 -1.97
C LEU A 100 -7.34 15.08 -1.21
N SER A 101 -6.04 15.19 -0.98
CA SER A 101 -5.22 14.22 -0.26
C SER A 101 -4.61 14.81 1.00
#